data_AF-A0A0D6JKZ7-F1
#
_entry.id   AF-A0A0D6JKZ7-F1
#
_cell.length_a   1.000
_cell.length_b   1.000
_cell.length_c   1.000
_cell.angle_alpha   90.00
_cell.angle_beta   90.00
_cell.angle_gamma   90.00
#
_symmetry.space_group_name_H-M   'P 1'
#
loop_
_entity.id
_entity.type
_entity.pdbx_description
1 polymer ?
#
loop_
_entity_poly.entity_id
_entity_poly.type
_entity_poly.pdbx_seq_one_letter_code
_entity_poly.pdbx_strand_id
1 'polypeptide(L)'
;MNRIALHWLADGTFRVHADEPIDLFSVDERCPHDRVFKHADGFVTYGSVDSTLGSDRIGFTGDQSGADAEVHLFVGAKPPKRH
;
A
#
# COMPACT_ATOMS: atom_id res chain seq x y z
N MET A 1 -7.21 -18.23 -2.45
CA MET A 1 -6.88 -17.00 -3.21
C MET A 1 -5.99 -16.19 -2.30
N ASN A 2 -4.77 -15.88 -2.72
CA ASN A 2 -3.75 -15.31 -1.84
C ASN A 2 -3.94 -13.79 -1.81
N ARG A 3 -4.58 -13.30 -0.74
CA ARG A 3 -4.86 -11.87 -0.57
C ARG A 3 -3.75 -11.21 0.21
N ILE A 4 -3.53 -9.94 -0.10
CA ILE A 4 -2.69 -9.04 0.67
C ILE A 4 -3.50 -7.80 1.05
N ALA A 5 -3.25 -7.25 2.22
CA ALA A 5 -3.77 -5.94 2.62
C ALA A 5 -2.60 -5.02 2.98
N LEU A 6 -2.54 -3.86 2.33
CA LEU A 6 -1.60 -2.79 2.63
C LEU A 6 -2.29 -1.81 3.59
N HIS A 7 -1.83 -1.78 4.84
CA HIS A 7 -2.41 -0.94 5.88
C HIS A 7 -1.53 0.28 6.10
N TRP A 8 -1.99 1.45 5.64
CA TRP A 8 -1.33 2.73 5.89
C TRP A 8 -1.58 3.20 7.33
N LEU A 9 -0.50 3.52 8.03
CA LEU A 9 -0.54 4.05 9.38
C LEU A 9 -0.57 5.58 9.35
N ALA A 10 -0.98 6.19 10.47
CA ALA A 10 -1.11 7.64 10.59
C ALA A 10 0.21 8.42 10.44
N ASP A 11 1.36 7.75 10.63
CA ASP A 11 2.69 8.34 10.44
C ASP A 11 3.19 8.29 8.99
N GLY A 12 2.36 7.79 8.06
CA GLY A 12 2.69 7.64 6.65
C GLY A 12 3.51 6.39 6.33
N THR A 13 3.82 5.55 7.33
CA THR A 13 4.35 4.21 7.09
C THR A 13 3.22 3.24 6.75
N PHE A 14 3.56 2.01 6.38
CA PHE A 14 2.57 0.96 6.12
C PHE A 14 2.98 -0.37 6.73
N ARG A 15 1.99 -1.22 6.95
CA ARG A 15 2.15 -2.64 7.29
C ARG A 15 1.56 -3.49 6.17
N VAL A 16 2.09 -4.70 6.01
CA VAL A 16 1.57 -5.66 5.05
C VAL A 16 0.99 -6.84 5.80
N HIS A 17 -0.23 -7.24 5.40
CA HIS A 17 -0.93 -8.40 5.91
C HIS A 17 -1.17 -9.37 4.77
N ALA A 18 -1.00 -10.67 5.01
CA ALA A 18 -1.19 -11.69 3.99
C ALA A 18 -1.87 -12.94 4.57
N ASP A 19 -2.67 -13.65 3.76
CA ASP A 19 -3.28 -14.92 4.18
C ASP A 19 -2.24 -16.04 4.33
N GLU A 20 -1.19 -16.01 3.51
CA GLU A 20 -0.12 -17.01 3.42
C GLU A 20 1.26 -16.33 3.40
N PRO A 21 2.36 -17.08 3.63
CA PRO A 21 3.72 -16.57 3.46
C PRO A 21 3.97 -16.00 2.06
N ILE A 22 4.56 -14.81 1.98
CA ILE A 22 4.90 -14.12 0.74
C ILE A 22 6.29 -13.51 0.83
N ASP A 23 7.01 -13.46 -0.29
CA ASP A 23 8.18 -12.61 -0.41
C ASP A 23 7.72 -11.17 -0.72
N LEU A 24 8.02 -10.23 0.18
CA LEU A 24 7.71 -8.82 -0.02
C LEU A 24 8.92 -8.07 -0.58
N PHE A 25 8.74 -7.45 -1.74
CA PHE A 25 9.72 -6.56 -2.36
C PHE A 25 9.12 -5.17 -2.59
N SER A 26 9.94 -4.13 -2.50
CA SER A 26 9.58 -2.78 -2.96
C SER A 26 10.59 -2.29 -3.99
N VAL A 27 10.11 -1.50 -4.96
CA VAL A 27 10.96 -0.84 -5.96
C VAL A 27 10.92 0.68 -5.73
N ASP A 28 12.07 1.29 -5.42
CA ASP A 28 12.22 2.73 -5.23
C ASP A 28 12.96 3.37 -6.43
N GLU A 29 12.22 4.00 -7.32
CA GLU A 29 12.79 4.65 -8.50
C GLU A 29 13.71 5.85 -8.17
N ARG A 30 13.66 6.37 -6.93
CA ARG A 30 14.56 7.44 -6.48
C ARG A 30 15.99 6.93 -6.23
N CYS A 31 16.18 5.62 -6.14
CA CYS A 31 17.46 4.95 -5.90
C CYS A 31 17.88 4.13 -7.13
N PRO A 32 18.28 4.75 -8.25
CA PRO A 32 18.41 4.06 -9.55
C PRO A 32 19.44 2.92 -9.58
N HIS A 33 20.39 2.91 -8.65
CA HIS A 33 21.43 1.89 -8.57
C HIS A 33 21.13 0.77 -7.56
N ASP A 34 20.20 0.98 -6.64
CA ASP A 34 19.78 -0.01 -5.64
C ASP A 34 18.30 0.22 -5.31
N ARG A 35 17.45 -0.06 -6.31
CA ARG A 35 16.02 0.24 -6.23
C ARG A 35 15.19 -0.89 -5.64
N VAL A 36 15.68 -2.12 -5.62
CA VAL A 36 14.88 -3.29 -5.25
C VAL A 36 15.24 -3.75 -3.85
N PHE A 37 14.31 -3.62 -2.91
CA PHE A 37 14.51 -4.00 -1.52
C PHE A 37 13.66 -5.22 -1.19
N LYS A 38 14.29 -6.30 -0.70
CA LYS A 38 13.59 -7.41 -0.05
C LYS A 38 13.36 -7.05 1.41
N HIS A 39 12.11 -7.14 1.85
CA HIS A 39 11.75 -6.91 3.25
C HIS A 39 11.92 -8.18 4.07
N ALA A 40 12.24 -8.00 5.36
CA ALA A 40 12.34 -9.12 6.30
C ALA A 40 10.95 -9.70 6.60
N ASP A 41 10.88 -11.00 6.92
CA ASP A 41 9.62 -11.71 7.18
C ASP A 41 8.76 -11.06 8.27
N GLY A 42 9.38 -10.41 9.26
CA GLY A 42 8.67 -9.68 10.33
C GLY A 42 7.93 -8.41 9.87
N PHE A 43 8.11 -7.99 8.61
CA PHE A 43 7.39 -6.87 8.02
C PHE A 43 5.98 -7.27 7.56
N VAL A 44 5.74 -8.58 7.35
CA VAL A 44 4.44 -9.13 6.93
C VAL A 44 3.77 -9.85 8.09
N THR A 45 2.52 -9.50 8.38
CA THR A 45 1.72 -10.20 9.40
C THR A 45 0.82 -11.23 8.72
N TYR A 46 1.09 -12.51 8.96
CA TYR A 46 0.34 -13.62 8.36
C TYR A 46 -1.00 -13.91 9.05
N GLY A 47 -1.98 -14.41 8.29
CA GLY A 47 -3.29 -14.84 8.78
C GLY A 47 -4.17 -13.71 9.33
N SER A 48 -3.88 -12.46 8.95
CA SER A 48 -4.48 -11.26 9.56
C SER A 48 -5.22 -10.36 8.57
N VAL A 49 -5.43 -10.81 7.33
CA VAL A 49 -6.13 -10.01 6.31
C VAL A 49 -7.56 -9.71 6.74
N ASP A 50 -8.32 -10.73 7.13
CA ASP A 50 -9.73 -10.55 7.51
C ASP A 50 -9.88 -9.69 8.78
N SER A 51 -8.97 -9.82 9.75
CA SER A 51 -8.99 -8.97 10.95
C SER A 51 -8.59 -7.53 10.66
N THR A 52 -7.73 -7.32 9.67
CA THR A 52 -7.30 -5.97 9.25
C THR A 52 -8.37 -5.26 8.43
N LEU A 53 -9.04 -5.98 7.53
CA LEU A 53 -10.15 -5.43 6.74
C LEU A 53 -11.44 -5.27 7.57
N GLY A 54 -11.62 -6.13 8.58
CA GLY A 54 -12.78 -6.10 9.46
C GLY A 54 -14.10 -6.14 8.70
N SER A 55 -15.04 -5.29 9.12
CA SER A 55 -16.32 -5.08 8.43
C SER A 55 -16.32 -3.82 7.57
N ASP A 56 -15.15 -3.26 7.27
CA ASP A 56 -15.06 -1.99 6.55
C ASP A 56 -15.57 -2.14 5.11
N ARG A 57 -16.18 -1.06 4.61
CA ARG A 57 -16.65 -1.03 3.23
C ARG A 57 -15.43 -0.99 2.29
N ILE A 58 -15.34 -2.00 1.43
CA ILE A 58 -14.32 -2.04 0.38
C ILE A 58 -14.75 -1.13 -0.77
N GLY A 59 -13.99 -0.06 -0.99
CA GLY A 59 -14.06 0.78 -2.18
C GLY A 59 -13.11 0.28 -3.27
N PHE A 60 -13.35 0.67 -4.52
CA PHE A 60 -12.45 0.40 -5.64
C PHE A 60 -11.70 1.68 -6.02
N THR A 61 -10.38 1.60 -6.09
CA THR A 61 -9.54 2.70 -6.54
C THR A 61 -9.89 3.07 -7.99
N GLY A 62 -10.32 4.31 -8.21
CA GLY A 62 -10.73 4.80 -9.54
C GLY A 62 -12.24 4.91 -9.75
N ASP A 63 -13.06 4.36 -8.85
CA ASP A 63 -14.53 4.34 -9.00
C ASP A 63 -15.26 5.51 -8.33
N GLN A 64 -14.55 6.54 -7.86
CA GLN A 64 -15.18 7.73 -7.26
C GLN A 64 -15.02 8.98 -8.12
N SER A 65 -16.14 9.65 -8.38
CA SER A 65 -16.24 10.98 -8.99
C SER A 65 -15.68 12.05 -8.05
N GLY A 66 -14.40 12.39 -8.22
CA GLY A 66 -13.78 13.71 -7.98
C GLY A 66 -13.75 14.31 -6.56
N ALA A 67 -14.71 14.05 -5.67
CA ALA A 67 -14.81 14.72 -4.36
C ALA A 67 -14.17 13.93 -3.21
N ASP A 68 -14.14 12.59 -3.29
CA ASP A 68 -13.55 11.72 -2.26
C ASP A 68 -12.19 11.13 -2.68
N ALA A 69 -11.73 11.42 -3.91
CA ALA A 69 -10.47 10.91 -4.46
C ALA A 69 -9.21 11.61 -3.90
N GLU A 70 -9.37 12.55 -2.95
CA GLU A 70 -8.26 13.18 -2.23
C GLU A 70 -7.58 12.27 -1.20
N VAL A 71 -7.92 10.97 -1.16
CA VAL A 71 -7.12 9.99 -0.44
C VAL A 71 -5.86 9.64 -1.25
N HIS A 72 -4.95 10.61 -1.25
CA HIS A 72 -3.52 10.39 -1.08
C HIS A 72 -2.82 9.44 -2.09
N LEU A 73 -2.83 9.84 -3.36
CA LEU A 73 -1.75 9.56 -4.30
C LEU A 73 -0.47 10.30 -3.86
N PHE A 74 0.16 9.87 -2.77
CA PHE A 74 1.40 10.46 -2.28
C PHE A 74 2.46 9.40 -1.95
N VAL A 75 3.05 8.85 -3.01
CA VAL A 75 4.50 8.61 -3.02
C VAL A 75 5.09 9.61 -4.04
N GLY A 76 5.25 10.87 -3.61
CA GLY A 76 6.25 11.78 -4.17
C GLY A 76 5.98 12.56 -5.47
N ALA A 77 4.79 12.58 -6.07
CA ALA A 77 4.56 13.36 -7.29
C ALA A 77 4.11 14.81 -6.99
N LYS A 78 4.93 15.80 -7.37
CA LYS A 78 4.48 17.21 -7.43
C LYS A 78 3.33 17.32 -8.45
N PRO A 79 2.22 18.03 -8.13
CA PRO A 79 1.14 18.23 -9.09
C PRO A 79 1.65 19.05 -10.30
N PRO A 80 1.22 18.73 -11.54
CA PRO A 80 1.62 19.49 -12.71
C PRO A 80 1.01 20.90 -12.65
N LYS A 81 1.84 21.92 -12.84
CA LYS A 81 1.38 23.31 -13.04
C LYS A 81 0.58 23.36 -14.33
N ARG A 82 -0.69 23.75 -14.24
CA ARG A 82 -1.53 24.05 -15.41
C ARG A 82 -1.17 25.45 -15.93
N HIS A 83 -0.87 25.53 -17.23
CA HIS A 83 -0.82 26.76 -18.02
C HIS A 83 -2.21 27.07 -18.58
#